data_AF-A0A7S0RXC3-F1
#
_entry.id   AF-A0A7S0RXC3-F1
#
_cell.length_a   1.000
_cell.length_b   1.000
_cell.length_c   1.000
_cell.angle_alpha   90.00
_cell.angle_beta   90.00
_cell.angle_gamma   90.00
#
_symmetry.space_group_name_H-M   'P 1'
#
loop_
_entity.id
_entity.type
_entity.pdbx_description
1 polymer ?
#
loop_
_entity_poly.entity_id
_entity_poly.type
_entity_poly.pdbx_seq_one_letter_code
_entity_poly.pdbx_strand_id
1 'polypeptide(L)'
;MDTRFTDAEATSGLRFSWNCWPSSRIDATRVVVPFGVMVTPIKAIPSMPLLPYDPVPCKECKSILNPYCRIDFVGKIWICPFCNQRNQFPRNYADISEQQLPAELFPSYTTVEYQLQQPAGSKSGPPAFLFVVDLCLSEEELQGMKDSLRQALSLLPETALVGLISYGSNVYVHEIGYGECPKAYCFRGDVETSGEKVQEVLGVGSRATMKSRSPTGAPGVPTGAAG
;
A
#
# COMPACT_ATOMS: atom_id res chain seq x y z
N MET A 1 37.49 -7.76 -2.08
CA MET A 1 36.39 -6.92 -2.61
C MET A 1 36.26 -5.72 -1.68
N ASP A 2 36.17 -4.52 -2.23
CA ASP A 2 36.13 -3.27 -1.47
C ASP A 2 34.84 -3.24 -0.62
N THR A 3 34.98 -3.43 0.70
CA THR A 3 33.84 -3.64 1.63
C THR A 3 32.96 -2.41 1.77
N ARG A 4 33.52 -1.23 1.49
CA ARG A 4 32.87 0.08 1.64
C ARG A 4 31.53 0.20 0.90
N PHE A 5 31.42 -0.34 -0.30
CA PHE A 5 30.19 -0.25 -1.08
C PHE A 5 29.12 -1.19 -0.56
N THR A 6 29.52 -2.38 -0.10
CA THR A 6 28.62 -3.34 0.55
C THR A 6 28.09 -2.78 1.87
N ASP A 7 28.93 -2.08 2.64
CA ASP A 7 28.54 -1.46 3.91
C ASP A 7 27.54 -0.31 3.70
N ALA A 8 27.76 0.54 2.69
CA ALA A 8 26.82 1.59 2.30
C ALA A 8 25.47 1.02 1.81
N GLU A 9 25.51 -0.06 1.04
CA GLU A 9 24.32 -0.77 0.62
C GLU A 9 23.61 -1.41 1.81
N ALA A 10 24.33 -2.01 2.77
CA ALA A 10 23.77 -2.62 3.96
C ALA A 10 23.01 -1.63 4.86
N THR A 11 23.49 -0.38 4.93
CA THR A 11 22.92 0.67 5.79
C THR A 11 21.73 1.40 5.17
N SER A 12 21.66 1.50 3.83
CA SER A 12 20.65 2.33 3.14
C SER A 12 19.83 1.60 2.09
N GLY A 13 20.25 0.39 1.66
CA GLY A 13 19.64 -0.31 0.52
C GLY A 13 19.90 0.35 -0.82
N LEU A 14 20.90 1.23 -0.91
CA LEU A 14 21.26 1.94 -2.13
C LEU A 14 22.61 1.46 -2.66
N ARG A 15 22.67 1.24 -3.98
CA ARG A 15 23.93 1.00 -4.68
C ARG A 15 24.06 1.88 -5.91
N PHE A 16 25.00 2.80 -5.86
CA PHE A 16 25.27 3.71 -6.97
C PHE A 16 26.30 3.12 -7.93
N SER A 17 26.09 3.39 -9.22
CA SER A 17 27.12 3.27 -10.27
C SER A 17 28.36 4.12 -9.96
N TRP A 18 28.14 5.32 -9.43
CA TRP A 18 29.18 6.27 -9.04
C TRP A 18 28.84 6.92 -7.70
N ASN A 19 29.73 6.80 -6.71
CA ASN A 19 29.58 7.44 -5.39
C ASN A 19 30.21 8.84 -5.32
N CYS A 20 30.87 9.28 -6.39
CA CYS A 20 31.39 10.63 -6.55
C CYS A 20 30.92 11.14 -7.91
N TRP A 21 30.31 12.32 -7.92
CA TRP A 21 29.72 12.89 -9.12
C TRP A 21 30.69 13.86 -9.80
N PRO A 22 30.69 13.94 -11.14
CA PRO A 22 31.46 14.93 -11.86
C PRO A 22 30.98 16.33 -11.49
N SER A 23 31.91 17.21 -11.17
CA SER A 23 31.63 18.60 -10.79
C SER A 23 31.41 19.52 -12.00
N SER A 24 31.65 19.03 -13.22
CA SER A 24 31.49 19.78 -14.46
C SER A 24 30.66 19.02 -15.50
N ARG A 25 29.98 19.76 -16.40
CA ARG A 25 29.25 19.16 -17.52
C ARG A 25 30.16 18.42 -18.49
N ILE A 26 31.39 18.91 -18.68
CA ILE A 26 32.37 18.29 -19.58
C ILE A 26 32.75 16.90 -19.05
N ASP A 27 33.05 16.79 -17.75
CA ASP A 27 33.39 15.50 -17.15
C ASP A 27 32.18 14.56 -17.17
N ALA A 28 30.97 15.07 -16.95
CA ALA A 28 29.74 14.29 -17.06
C ALA A 28 29.55 13.68 -18.46
N THR A 29 29.90 14.40 -19.54
CA THR A 29 29.82 13.85 -20.92
C THR A 29 30.84 12.76 -21.21
N ARG A 30 31.92 12.66 -20.42
CA ARG A 30 32.97 11.65 -20.58
C ARG A 30 32.68 10.37 -19.79
N VAL A 31 31.67 10.39 -18.92
CA VAL A 31 31.28 9.25 -18.11
C VAL A 31 30.50 8.26 -18.98
N VAL A 32 31.12 7.10 -19.24
CA VAL A 32 30.57 6.06 -20.14
C VAL A 32 29.46 5.26 -19.46
N VAL A 33 29.61 4.97 -18.17
CA VAL A 33 28.57 4.26 -17.38
C VAL A 33 27.60 5.30 -16.83
N PRO A 34 26.29 5.23 -17.12
CA PRO A 34 25.35 6.25 -16.67
C PRO A 34 25.26 6.36 -15.15
N PHE A 35 24.87 7.54 -14.65
CA PHE A 35 24.50 7.74 -13.25
C PHE A 35 23.17 7.03 -12.98
N GLY A 36 23.28 5.88 -12.32
CA GLY A 36 22.16 5.12 -11.81
C GLY A 36 22.35 4.72 -10.35
N VAL A 37 21.23 4.43 -9.70
CA VAL A 37 21.13 3.86 -8.36
C VAL A 37 20.22 2.64 -8.43
N MET A 38 20.66 1.53 -7.85
CA MET A 38 19.81 0.40 -7.54
C MET A 38 19.26 0.59 -6.13
N VAL A 39 17.94 0.54 -6.00
CA VAL A 39 17.23 0.82 -4.75
C VAL A 39 16.49 -0.42 -4.31
N THR A 40 16.64 -0.80 -3.05
CA THR A 40 15.85 -1.84 -2.40
C THR A 40 14.98 -1.20 -1.31
N PRO A 41 13.77 -0.70 -1.61
CA PRO A 41 12.99 0.12 -0.69
C PRO A 41 12.61 -0.58 0.62
N ILE A 42 12.29 -1.88 0.56
CA ILE A 42 11.92 -2.70 1.72
C ILE A 42 13.10 -3.61 2.09
N LYS A 43 14.30 -3.05 2.15
CA LYS A 43 15.48 -3.80 2.60
C LYS A 43 15.34 -4.07 4.10
N ALA A 44 15.53 -5.32 4.52
CA ALA A 44 15.66 -5.66 5.92
C ALA A 44 16.97 -5.06 6.48
N ILE A 45 16.85 -3.97 7.24
CA ILE A 45 17.95 -3.28 7.89
C ILE A 45 17.76 -3.40 9.41
N PRO A 46 18.52 -4.26 10.11
CA PRO A 46 18.29 -4.54 11.53
C PRO A 46 18.34 -3.33 12.46
N SER A 47 19.07 -2.29 12.08
CA SER A 47 19.25 -1.05 12.87
C SER A 47 18.35 0.11 12.40
N MET A 48 17.38 -0.13 11.52
CA MET A 48 16.51 0.92 11.01
C MET A 48 15.50 1.34 12.09
N PRO A 49 15.43 2.62 12.46
CA PRO A 49 14.47 3.09 13.44
C PRO A 49 13.06 3.14 12.83
N LEU A 50 12.09 2.65 13.59
CA LEU A 50 10.65 2.85 13.33
C LEU A 50 10.17 4.07 14.12
N LEU A 51 9.74 5.11 13.42
CA LEU A 51 9.33 6.39 14.00
C LEU A 51 7.81 6.40 14.20
N PRO A 52 7.29 6.47 15.44
CA PRO A 52 5.86 6.36 15.74
C PRO A 52 5.09 7.68 15.54
N TYR A 53 5.39 8.40 14.47
CA TYR A 53 4.80 9.69 14.14
C TYR A 53 4.85 9.95 12.63
N ASP A 54 4.05 10.92 12.19
CA ASP A 54 4.01 11.30 10.78
C ASP A 54 5.27 12.06 10.36
N PRO A 55 5.75 11.86 9.12
CA PRO A 55 6.90 12.58 8.60
C PRO A 55 6.62 14.08 8.47
N VAL A 56 7.65 14.92 8.54
CA VAL A 56 7.55 16.38 8.37
C VAL A 56 7.86 16.76 6.91
N PRO A 57 6.86 17.04 6.06
CA PRO A 57 7.09 17.40 4.67
C PRO A 57 7.50 18.87 4.51
N CYS A 58 8.34 19.16 3.54
CA CYS A 58 8.59 20.52 3.06
C CYS A 58 7.29 21.10 2.50
N LYS A 59 7.00 22.36 2.83
CA LYS A 59 5.76 23.02 2.37
C LYS A 59 5.68 23.15 0.84
N GLU A 60 6.82 23.32 0.19
CA GLU A 60 6.94 23.54 -1.25
C GLU A 60 7.08 22.22 -2.03
N CYS A 61 8.25 21.58 -1.99
CA CYS A 61 8.55 20.40 -2.81
C CYS A 61 8.10 19.05 -2.21
N LYS A 62 7.50 19.05 -1.02
CA LYS A 62 7.04 17.85 -0.29
C LYS A 62 8.13 16.83 0.09
N SER A 63 9.41 17.15 -0.08
CA SER A 63 10.51 16.33 0.46
C SER A 63 10.40 16.21 1.98
N ILE A 64 10.77 15.07 2.54
CA ILE A 64 10.69 14.84 3.99
C ILE A 64 11.93 15.41 4.70
N LEU A 65 11.73 15.92 5.92
CA LEU A 65 12.80 16.27 6.86
C LEU A 65 13.79 15.10 7.01
N ASN A 66 15.08 15.40 6.92
CA ASN A 66 16.14 14.39 6.90
C ASN A 66 17.46 15.01 7.42
N PRO A 67 18.49 14.19 7.72
CA PRO A 67 19.73 14.67 8.36
C PRO A 67 20.52 15.71 7.55
N TYR A 68 20.25 15.86 6.26
CA TYR A 68 20.92 16.84 5.39
C TYR A 68 20.25 18.21 5.40
N CYS A 69 19.15 18.39 6.15
CA CYS A 69 18.51 19.68 6.33
C CYS A 69 19.36 20.59 7.24
N ARG A 70 19.49 21.87 6.89
CA ARG A 70 20.11 22.86 7.79
C ARG A 70 19.09 23.36 8.78
N ILE A 71 19.46 23.42 10.06
CA ILE A 71 18.55 23.75 11.16
C ILE A 71 18.96 25.07 11.79
N ASP A 72 17.97 25.94 12.00
CA ASP A 72 18.07 27.11 12.88
C ASP A 72 17.25 26.82 14.15
N PHE A 73 17.95 26.49 15.23
CA PHE A 73 17.33 26.16 16.52
C PHE A 73 16.71 27.37 17.21
N VAL A 74 17.20 28.59 16.92
CA VAL A 74 16.68 29.83 17.52
C VAL A 74 15.37 30.21 16.85
N GLY A 75 15.37 30.24 15.51
CA GLY A 75 14.19 30.53 14.72
C GLY A 75 13.20 29.36 14.62
N LYS A 76 13.57 28.17 15.12
CA LYS A 76 12.81 26.91 14.98
C LYS A 76 12.40 26.65 13.53
N ILE A 77 13.38 26.80 12.63
CA ILE A 77 13.22 26.65 11.18
C ILE A 77 14.20 25.60 10.67
N TRP A 78 13.80 24.87 9.63
CA TRP A 78 14.69 24.02 8.85
C TRP A 78 14.66 24.42 7.37
N ILE A 79 15.80 24.28 6.71
CA ILE A 79 16.01 24.60 5.30
C ILE A 79 16.10 23.30 4.52
N CYS A 80 15.18 23.10 3.59
CA CYS A 80 15.14 21.90 2.76
C CYS A 80 16.39 21.84 1.84
N PRO A 81 17.11 20.70 1.77
CA PRO A 81 18.30 20.55 0.94
C PRO A 81 18.00 20.50 -0.57
N PHE A 82 16.75 20.21 -0.95
CA PHE A 82 16.36 20.07 -2.36
C PHE A 82 15.94 21.40 -2.99
N CYS A 83 15.09 22.19 -2.30
CA CYS A 83 14.53 23.43 -2.85
C CYS A 83 14.97 24.70 -2.09
N ASN A 84 15.78 24.57 -1.03
CA ASN A 84 16.19 25.66 -0.14
C ASN A 84 15.04 26.42 0.55
N GLN A 85 13.82 25.86 0.54
CA GLN A 85 12.69 26.45 1.24
C GLN A 85 12.92 26.43 2.76
N ARG A 86 12.65 27.57 3.39
CA ARG A 86 12.56 27.70 4.86
C ARG A 86 11.19 27.19 5.34
N ASN A 87 11.20 26.21 6.21
CA ASN A 87 10.01 25.58 6.80
C ASN A 87 10.06 25.78 8.32
N GLN A 88 8.94 26.12 8.94
CA GLN A 88 8.85 26.12 10.40
C GLN A 88 8.69 24.69 10.91
N PHE A 89 9.25 24.40 12.07
CA PHE A 89 9.00 23.14 12.74
C PHE A 89 7.55 23.04 13.23
N PRO A 90 6.94 21.85 13.16
CA PRO A 90 5.67 21.57 13.83
C PRO A 90 5.73 21.77 15.35
N ARG A 91 4.57 21.92 16.01
CA ARG A 91 4.48 22.20 17.46
C ARG A 91 5.12 21.11 18.32
N ASN A 92 5.09 19.85 17.90
CA ASN A 92 5.73 18.74 18.61
C ASN A 92 7.27 18.77 18.57
N TYR A 93 7.87 19.72 17.84
CA TYR A 93 9.31 19.96 17.77
C TYR A 93 9.68 21.30 18.45
N ALA A 94 8.80 21.87 19.28
CA ALA A 94 9.04 23.17 19.93
C ALA A 94 10.36 23.19 20.74
N ASP A 95 10.68 22.07 21.40
CA ASP A 95 11.87 21.93 22.27
C ASP A 95 13.14 21.50 21.51
N ILE A 96 13.12 21.48 20.17
CA ILE A 96 14.28 21.05 19.38
C ILE A 96 15.53 21.87 19.70
N SER A 97 16.64 21.18 19.96
CA SER A 97 17.96 21.76 20.25
C SER A 97 19.06 20.84 19.74
N GLU A 98 20.32 21.27 19.79
CA GLU A 98 21.46 20.42 19.41
C GLU A 98 21.57 19.15 20.27
N GLN A 99 21.14 19.20 21.53
CA GLN A 99 21.16 18.08 22.46
C GLN A 99 19.90 17.21 22.35
N GLN A 100 18.80 17.78 21.85
CA GLN A 100 17.51 17.11 21.72
C GLN A 100 17.05 17.16 20.27
N LEU A 101 17.70 16.32 19.45
CA LEU A 101 17.33 16.12 18.05
C LEU A 101 16.28 15.01 17.93
N PRO A 102 15.29 15.19 17.06
CA PRO A 102 14.40 14.13 16.65
C PRO A 102 15.17 13.09 15.82
N ALA A 103 14.66 11.86 15.78
CA ALA A 103 15.42 10.72 15.28
C ALA A 103 15.82 10.87 13.80
N GLU A 104 14.92 11.37 12.96
CA GLU A 104 15.16 11.59 11.52
C GLU A 104 16.22 12.66 11.21
N LEU A 105 16.74 13.36 12.22
CA LEU A 105 17.84 14.31 12.09
C LEU A 105 19.18 13.76 12.58
N PHE A 106 19.24 12.57 13.17
CA PHE A 106 20.51 11.95 13.52
C PHE A 106 21.30 11.60 12.25
N PRO A 107 22.59 11.97 12.15
CA PRO A 107 23.41 11.66 10.97
C PRO A 107 23.50 10.18 10.62
N SER A 108 23.35 9.30 11.62
CA SER A 108 23.32 7.84 11.43
C SER A 108 22.00 7.34 10.83
N TYR A 109 20.92 8.10 10.92
CA TYR A 109 19.57 7.70 10.50
C TYR A 109 19.23 8.29 9.14
N THR A 110 20.00 7.89 8.13
CA THR A 110 19.76 8.28 6.72
C THR A 110 18.59 7.52 6.09
N THR A 111 18.24 6.36 6.65
CA THR A 111 17.12 5.51 6.23
C THR A 111 16.29 5.20 7.47
N VAL A 112 15.01 5.53 7.43
CA VAL A 112 14.06 5.38 8.55
C VAL A 112 12.71 4.95 8.02
N GLU A 113 11.91 4.30 8.86
CA GLU A 113 10.53 3.94 8.54
C GLU A 113 9.58 4.74 9.42
N TYR A 114 8.54 5.33 8.84
CA TYR A 114 7.52 6.08 9.58
C TYR A 114 6.28 5.21 9.77
N GLN A 115 5.87 5.04 11.03
CA GLN A 115 4.57 4.49 11.35
C GLN A 115 3.56 5.62 11.40
N LEU A 116 2.82 5.77 10.29
CA LEU A 116 1.81 6.83 10.16
C LEU A 116 0.70 6.65 11.21
N GLN A 117 0.27 7.75 11.83
CA GLN A 117 -0.80 7.72 12.84
C GLN A 117 -2.16 7.44 12.21
N GLN A 118 -2.35 7.94 10.98
CA GLN A 118 -3.45 7.57 10.10
C GLN A 118 -2.86 6.98 8.83
N PRO A 119 -2.55 5.67 8.79
CA PRO A 119 -2.12 5.07 7.56
C PRO A 119 -3.21 5.33 6.51
N ALA A 120 -2.82 5.76 5.32
CA ALA A 120 -3.75 5.95 4.20
C ALA A 120 -4.56 4.66 3.90
N GLY A 121 -4.08 3.51 4.40
CA GLY A 121 -4.74 2.21 4.41
C GLY A 121 -5.61 1.89 5.64
N SER A 122 -5.89 2.80 6.57
CA SER A 122 -6.92 2.58 7.63
C SER A 122 -8.34 2.44 7.06
N LYS A 123 -8.52 2.79 5.78
CA LYS A 123 -9.70 2.47 4.96
C LYS A 123 -9.53 1.22 4.08
N SER A 124 -8.32 0.67 3.98
CA SER A 124 -8.08 -0.60 3.32
C SER A 124 -8.54 -1.69 4.28
N GLY A 125 -9.48 -2.53 3.83
CA GLY A 125 -9.87 -3.71 4.58
C GLY A 125 -8.68 -4.65 4.82
N PRO A 126 -8.91 -5.77 5.54
CA PRO A 126 -7.90 -6.81 5.66
C PRO A 126 -7.38 -7.27 4.29
N PRO A 127 -6.16 -7.84 4.21
CA PRO A 127 -5.61 -8.33 2.96
C PRO A 127 -6.55 -9.38 2.33
N ALA A 128 -6.67 -9.35 1.01
CA ALA A 128 -7.49 -10.30 0.26
C ALA A 128 -6.64 -11.18 -0.63
N PHE A 129 -6.86 -12.50 -0.57
CA PHE A 129 -6.21 -13.52 -1.38
C PHE A 129 -7.25 -14.23 -2.23
N LEU A 130 -7.14 -14.09 -3.55
CA LEU A 130 -8.01 -14.77 -4.50
C LEU A 130 -7.21 -15.89 -5.17
N PHE A 131 -7.54 -17.13 -4.84
CA PHE A 131 -6.94 -18.30 -5.47
C PHE A 131 -7.65 -18.58 -6.79
N VAL A 132 -6.91 -18.56 -7.90
CA VAL A 132 -7.44 -18.86 -9.24
C VAL A 132 -6.77 -20.15 -9.71
N VAL A 133 -7.56 -21.20 -9.86
CA VAL A 133 -7.09 -22.58 -9.91
C VAL A 133 -7.50 -23.24 -11.23
N ASP A 134 -6.53 -23.75 -11.98
CA ASP A 134 -6.78 -24.57 -13.17
C ASP A 134 -7.20 -25.99 -12.77
N LEU A 135 -8.25 -26.51 -13.39
CA LEU A 135 -8.71 -27.89 -13.20
C LEU A 135 -8.28 -28.82 -14.34
N CYS A 136 -7.69 -28.30 -15.42
CA CYS A 136 -7.20 -29.06 -16.57
C CYS A 136 -5.83 -29.71 -16.30
N LEU A 137 -5.70 -30.36 -15.15
CA LEU A 137 -4.47 -31.01 -14.68
C LEU A 137 -4.68 -32.51 -14.49
N SER A 138 -3.58 -33.27 -14.43
CA SER A 138 -3.64 -34.67 -14.00
C SER A 138 -4.08 -34.77 -12.53
N GLU A 139 -4.61 -35.93 -12.12
CA GLU A 139 -5.08 -36.13 -10.74
C GLU A 139 -3.97 -35.93 -9.69
N GLU A 140 -2.74 -36.37 -10.02
CA GLU A 140 -1.57 -36.23 -9.16
C GLU A 140 -1.18 -34.76 -8.96
N GLU A 141 -1.10 -33.98 -10.04
CA GLU A 141 -0.79 -32.55 -9.98
C GLU A 141 -1.89 -31.77 -9.26
N LEU A 142 -3.15 -32.09 -9.53
CA LEU A 142 -4.29 -31.48 -8.86
C LEU A 142 -4.26 -31.76 -7.35
N GLN A 143 -3.87 -32.97 -6.95
CA GLN A 143 -3.70 -33.31 -5.54
C GLN A 143 -2.55 -32.52 -4.90
N GLY A 144 -1.39 -32.46 -5.55
CA GLY A 144 -0.25 -31.67 -5.06
C GLY A 144 -0.57 -30.17 -4.94
N MET A 145 -1.36 -29.62 -5.87
CA MET A 145 -1.85 -28.25 -5.80
C MET A 145 -2.82 -28.04 -4.63
N LYS A 146 -3.76 -28.97 -4.39
CA LYS A 146 -4.67 -28.91 -3.22
C LYS A 146 -3.88 -28.88 -1.90
N ASP A 147 -2.84 -29.69 -1.79
CA ASP A 147 -2.01 -29.74 -0.58
C ASP A 147 -1.21 -28.45 -0.39
N SER A 148 -0.67 -27.89 -1.48
CA SER A 148 0.00 -26.58 -1.46
C SER A 148 -0.95 -25.45 -1.09
N LEU A 149 -2.19 -25.46 -1.61
CA LEU A 149 -3.23 -24.48 -1.26
C LEU A 149 -3.61 -24.58 0.23
N ARG A 150 -3.77 -25.79 0.77
CA ARG A 150 -4.02 -25.99 2.21
C ARG A 150 -2.89 -25.42 3.07
N GLN A 151 -1.64 -25.65 2.67
CA GLN A 151 -0.48 -25.08 3.35
C GLN A 151 -0.49 -23.55 3.28
N ALA A 152 -0.72 -22.97 2.09
CA ALA A 152 -0.79 -21.52 1.93
C ALA A 152 -1.88 -20.90 2.81
N LEU A 153 -3.07 -21.50 2.85
CA LEU A 153 -4.18 -21.06 3.71
C LEU A 153 -3.80 -21.07 5.20
N SER A 154 -3.01 -22.04 5.66
CA SER A 154 -2.56 -22.11 7.05
C SER A 154 -1.56 -21.02 7.45
N LEU A 155 -0.93 -20.38 6.46
CA LEU A 155 0.03 -19.27 6.66
C LEU A 155 -0.65 -17.89 6.60
N LEU A 156 -1.91 -17.81 6.17
CA LEU A 156 -2.61 -16.53 6.04
C LEU A 156 -3.02 -15.97 7.41
N PRO A 157 -3.03 -14.63 7.57
CA PRO A 157 -3.64 -14.01 8.75
C PRO A 157 -5.12 -14.40 8.90
N GLU A 158 -5.59 -14.60 10.13
CA GLU A 158 -6.99 -14.99 10.40
C GLU A 158 -8.02 -13.98 9.90
N THR A 159 -7.64 -12.71 9.79
CA THR A 159 -8.50 -11.63 9.30
C THR A 159 -8.52 -11.52 7.79
N ALA A 160 -7.67 -12.26 7.07
CA ALA A 160 -7.55 -12.17 5.63
C ALA A 160 -8.82 -12.65 4.93
N LEU A 161 -9.23 -11.94 3.89
CA LEU A 161 -10.32 -12.37 3.02
C LEU A 161 -9.78 -13.40 2.03
N VAL A 162 -10.48 -14.52 1.89
CA VAL A 162 -10.11 -15.59 0.97
C VAL A 162 -11.22 -15.79 -0.05
N GLY A 163 -10.87 -15.83 -1.32
CA GLY A 163 -11.75 -16.21 -2.42
C GLY A 163 -11.16 -17.37 -3.22
N LEU A 164 -12.03 -18.13 -3.88
CA LEU A 164 -11.64 -19.22 -4.77
C LEU A 164 -12.37 -19.08 -6.11
N ILE A 165 -11.60 -19.17 -7.18
CA ILE A 165 -12.07 -19.34 -8.55
C ILE A 165 -11.42 -20.61 -9.08
N SER A 166 -12.19 -21.50 -9.67
CA SER A 166 -11.65 -22.65 -10.40
C SER A 166 -12.07 -22.58 -11.86
N TYR A 167 -11.18 -22.93 -12.78
CA TYR A 167 -11.49 -22.85 -14.20
C TYR A 167 -11.04 -24.11 -14.96
N GLY A 168 -11.67 -24.31 -16.11
CA GLY A 168 -11.34 -25.31 -17.13
C GLY A 168 -11.99 -24.84 -18.43
N SER A 169 -12.92 -25.61 -19.00
CA SER A 169 -13.76 -25.10 -20.10
C SER A 169 -14.69 -23.95 -19.67
N ASN A 170 -15.10 -23.94 -18.39
CA ASN A 170 -15.89 -22.87 -17.78
C ASN A 170 -15.15 -22.32 -16.56
N VAL A 171 -15.52 -21.12 -16.13
CA VAL A 171 -14.98 -20.46 -14.94
C VAL A 171 -16.02 -20.49 -13.84
N TYR A 172 -15.62 -20.93 -12.64
CA TYR A 172 -16.49 -21.04 -11.48
C TYR A 172 -15.99 -20.12 -10.37
N VAL A 173 -16.83 -19.18 -9.94
CA VAL A 173 -16.58 -18.31 -8.78
C VAL A 173 -17.31 -18.91 -7.58
N HIS A 174 -16.58 -19.37 -6.57
CA HIS A 174 -17.14 -20.12 -5.44
C HIS A 174 -17.62 -19.18 -4.33
N GLU A 175 -18.85 -19.41 -3.86
CA GLU A 175 -19.43 -18.73 -2.70
C GLU A 175 -19.03 -19.49 -1.43
N ILE A 176 -18.09 -18.92 -0.68
CA ILE A 176 -17.51 -19.52 0.53
C ILE A 176 -18.29 -19.04 1.76
N GLY A 177 -18.51 -19.93 2.74
CA GLY A 177 -19.18 -19.60 4.01
C GLY A 177 -20.56 -20.24 4.19
N TYR A 178 -21.06 -20.98 3.20
CA TYR A 178 -22.30 -21.75 3.30
C TYR A 178 -22.01 -23.26 3.23
N GLY A 179 -21.80 -23.89 4.38
CA GLY A 179 -21.36 -25.29 4.47
C GLY A 179 -22.41 -26.33 4.06
N GLU A 180 -23.70 -26.00 4.14
CA GLU A 180 -24.78 -26.94 3.84
C GLU A 180 -25.04 -27.10 2.34
N CYS A 181 -24.70 -26.07 1.54
CA CYS A 181 -24.92 -26.05 0.10
C CYS A 181 -23.82 -25.23 -0.59
N PRO A 182 -22.74 -25.86 -1.06
CA PRO A 182 -21.70 -25.15 -1.80
C PRO A 182 -22.30 -24.59 -3.10
N LYS A 183 -22.18 -23.27 -3.28
CA LYS A 183 -22.71 -22.56 -4.44
C LYS A 183 -21.56 -21.95 -5.24
N ALA A 184 -21.67 -21.98 -6.57
CA ALA A 184 -20.72 -21.34 -7.45
C ALA A 184 -21.43 -20.68 -8.63
N TYR A 185 -20.91 -19.53 -9.07
CA TYR A 185 -21.35 -18.83 -10.28
C TYR A 185 -20.53 -19.33 -11.45
N CYS A 186 -21.20 -19.80 -12.51
CA CYS A 186 -20.55 -20.34 -13.70
C CYS A 186 -20.56 -19.29 -14.82
N PHE A 187 -19.38 -19.00 -15.35
CA PHE A 187 -19.15 -18.17 -16.51
C PHE A 187 -18.58 -19.03 -17.64
N ARG A 188 -18.97 -18.70 -18.87
CA ARG A 188 -18.43 -19.34 -20.06
C ARG A 188 -16.98 -18.91 -20.27
N GLY A 189 -16.08 -19.87 -20.45
CA GLY A 189 -14.66 -19.59 -20.67
C GLY A 189 -14.33 -19.06 -22.07
N ASP A 190 -15.24 -19.23 -23.03
CA ASP A 190 -15.09 -18.83 -24.42
C ASP A 190 -15.65 -17.42 -24.74
N VAL A 191 -16.19 -16.73 -23.73
CA VAL A 191 -16.80 -15.41 -23.87
C VAL A 191 -16.18 -14.43 -22.89
N GLU A 192 -15.57 -13.37 -23.41
CA GLU A 192 -15.08 -12.27 -22.57
C GLU A 192 -16.27 -11.60 -21.86
N THR A 193 -16.23 -11.58 -20.53
CA THR A 193 -17.29 -11.02 -19.69
C THR A 193 -16.80 -9.72 -19.06
N SER A 194 -17.52 -8.61 -19.29
CA SER A 194 -17.14 -7.30 -18.74
C SER A 194 -17.26 -7.26 -17.21
N GLY A 195 -16.49 -6.38 -16.56
CA GLY A 195 -16.54 -6.18 -15.12
C GLY A 195 -17.93 -5.81 -14.61
N GLU A 196 -18.68 -4.98 -15.36
CA GLU A 196 -20.07 -4.63 -15.03
C GLU A 196 -20.99 -5.85 -15.04
N LYS A 197 -20.82 -6.74 -16.03
CA LYS A 197 -21.63 -7.95 -16.13
C LYS A 197 -21.29 -8.94 -15.01
N VAL A 198 -20.01 -9.06 -14.65
CA VAL A 198 -19.57 -9.84 -13.50
C VAL A 198 -20.19 -9.29 -12.21
N GLN A 199 -20.17 -7.98 -12.01
CA GLN A 199 -20.80 -7.33 -10.85
C GLN A 199 -22.30 -7.59 -10.78
N GLU A 200 -23.01 -7.48 -11.90
CA GLU A 200 -24.45 -7.76 -11.99
C GLU A 200 -24.76 -9.22 -11.63
N VAL A 201 -24.02 -10.18 -12.21
CA VAL A 201 -24.24 -11.61 -11.99
C VAL A 201 -23.89 -12.04 -10.56
N LEU A 202 -22.80 -11.50 -10.00
CA LEU A 202 -22.39 -11.77 -8.62
C LEU A 202 -23.18 -10.95 -7.58
N GLY A 203 -23.97 -9.96 -8.02
CA GLY A 203 -24.68 -9.04 -7.13
C GLY A 203 -23.76 -8.13 -6.31
N VAL A 204 -22.52 -7.89 -6.76
CA VAL A 204 -21.51 -7.11 -6.05
C VAL A 204 -21.54 -5.66 -6.54
N GLY A 205 -21.57 -4.69 -5.62
CA GLY A 205 -21.56 -3.25 -5.95
C GLY A 205 -22.93 -2.57 -5.89
N SER A 206 -24.04 -3.31 -5.77
CA SER A 206 -25.38 -2.73 -5.58
C SER A 206 -25.90 -2.94 -4.16
N ARG A 207 -25.33 -2.19 -3.21
CA ARG A 207 -25.96 -2.05 -1.88
C ARG A 207 -25.69 -0.67 -1.27
N ALA A 208 -26.17 0.37 -1.95
CA ALA A 208 -26.44 1.69 -1.35
C ALA A 208 -27.55 2.46 -2.10
N THR A 209 -28.69 1.83 -2.37
CA THR A 209 -30.00 2.50 -2.35
C THR A 209 -31.08 1.44 -2.20
N MET A 210 -31.23 0.90 -0.98
CA MET A 210 -32.58 0.52 -0.55
C MET A 210 -33.38 1.82 -0.50
N LYS A 211 -34.00 2.19 -1.62
CA LYS A 211 -35.14 3.10 -1.61
C LYS A 211 -36.12 2.54 -0.59
N SER A 212 -36.34 3.28 0.50
CA SER A 212 -37.46 3.05 1.38
C SER A 212 -38.72 3.02 0.51
N ARG A 213 -39.29 1.84 0.30
CA ARG A 213 -40.65 1.71 -0.19
C ARG A 213 -41.54 2.30 0.90
N SER A 214 -41.93 3.56 0.74
CA SER A 214 -43.04 4.16 1.48
C SER A 214 -44.31 3.37 1.11
N PRO A 215 -45.09 2.86 2.08
CA PRO A 215 -46.37 2.25 1.78
C PRO A 215 -47.33 3.34 1.31
N THR A 216 -47.75 3.25 0.06
CA THR A 216 -48.86 4.00 -0.52
C THR A 216 -50.18 3.60 0.13
N GLY A 217 -50.96 4.59 0.54
CA GLY A 217 -52.43 4.58 0.42
C GLY A 217 -53.23 4.14 1.64
N ALA A 218 -53.69 5.10 2.45
CA ALA A 218 -54.89 4.96 3.26
C ALA A 218 -56.12 5.38 2.41
N PRO A 219 -57.28 4.68 2.48
CA PRO A 219 -58.48 5.10 1.77
C PRO A 219 -59.15 6.26 2.50
N GLY A 220 -59.43 7.35 1.77
CA GLY A 220 -60.19 8.49 2.27
C GLY A 220 -61.65 8.14 2.55
N VAL A 221 -62.12 8.53 3.73
CA VAL A 221 -63.54 8.52 4.12
C VAL A 221 -64.15 9.87 3.68
N PRO A 222 -65.32 9.90 3.02
CA PRO A 222 -65.97 11.16 2.67
C PRO A 222 -66.76 11.71 3.86
N THR A 223 -66.41 12.91 4.31
CA THR A 223 -67.24 13.67 5.26
C THR A 223 -68.21 14.57 4.51
N GLY A 224 -69.50 14.33 4.75
CA GLY A 224 -70.61 15.14 4.28
C GLY A 224 -70.80 16.41 5.13
N ALA A 225 -71.46 17.36 4.46
CA ALA A 225 -71.89 18.70 4.85
C ALA A 225 -72.40 18.92 6.30
N ALA A 226 -72.22 20.16 6.77
CA ALA A 226 -73.26 21.13 7.13
C ALA A 226 -72.89 21.95 8.39
N GLY A 227 -73.01 23.28 8.29
CA GLY A 227 -72.86 24.22 9.41
C GLY A 227 -72.11 25.48 9.01
#